data_AF-A0A8C6XMV1-F1
#
_entry.id   AF-A0A8C6XMV1-F1
#
_cell.length_a   1.000
_cell.length_b   1.000
_cell.length_c   1.000
_cell.angle_alpha   90.00
_cell.angle_beta   90.00
_cell.angle_gamma   90.00
#
_symmetry.space_group_name_H-M   'P 1'
#
loop_
_entity.id
_entity.type
_entity.pdbx_description
1 polymer ?
#
loop_
_entity_poly.entity_id
_entity_poly.type
_entity_poly.pdbx_seq_one_letter_code
_entity_poly.pdbx_strand_id
1 'polypeptide(L)'
;ILQTGTILLKSFIRDRVQCCGDSERIEVTMAELEDAEAQACNSNTKSLSECLRRIGDELDGNTELQRMIEQVQMYPPKEVFFRVAAEMFSDGAFNWGRVVALFYFACKLVLKVMCSKLPELLRTVISWTMEYIQEHVLSWIQAQGGWEGLLSFFGTPTWQTIAVFAAGVLTASLTFWKMS
;
A
#
# COMPACT_ATOMS: atom_id res chain seq x y z
N ILE A 1 -5.02 12.86 9.18
CA ILE A 1 -5.37 11.68 8.34
C ILE A 1 -4.38 11.50 7.20
N LEU A 2 -4.26 12.43 6.24
CA LEU A 2 -3.29 12.26 5.13
C LEU A 2 -1.84 12.12 5.62
N GLN A 3 -1.42 12.97 6.56
CA GLN A 3 -0.09 12.88 7.19
C GLN A 3 0.18 11.49 7.80
N THR A 4 -0.76 10.98 8.61
CA THR A 4 -0.70 9.62 9.17
C THR A 4 -0.62 8.56 8.07
N GLY A 5 -1.41 8.70 7.00
CA GLY A 5 -1.38 7.80 5.85
C GLY A 5 -0.03 7.77 5.15
N THR A 6 0.60 8.93 4.96
CA THR A 6 1.97 9.06 4.43
C THR A 6 2.97 8.35 5.32
N ILE A 7 2.92 8.58 6.64
CA ILE A 7 3.81 7.92 7.60
C ILE A 7 3.65 6.40 7.55
N LEU A 8 2.41 5.91 7.54
CA LEU A 8 2.10 4.48 7.46
C LEU A 8 2.62 3.86 6.17
N LEU A 9 2.38 4.50 5.02
CA LEU A 9 2.85 4.00 3.73
C LEU A 9 4.39 3.98 3.66
N LYS A 10 5.05 5.07 4.08
CA LYS A 10 6.52 5.14 4.16
C LYS A 10 7.09 4.06 5.08
N SER A 11 6.48 3.86 6.25
CA SER A 11 6.87 2.81 7.21
C SER A 11 6.71 1.41 6.62
N PHE A 12 5.62 1.17 5.90
CA PHE A 12 5.32 -0.12 5.28
C PHE A 12 6.29 -0.43 4.13
N ILE A 13 6.56 0.57 3.27
CA ILE A 13 7.58 0.44 2.21
C ILE A 13 8.95 0.15 2.82
N ARG A 14 9.38 0.92 3.82
CA ARG A 14 10.65 0.73 4.51
C ARG A 14 10.83 -0.70 5.04
N ASP A 15 9.81 -1.21 5.74
CA ASP A 15 9.81 -2.58 6.28
C ASP A 15 10.07 -3.61 5.17
N ARG A 16 9.38 -3.50 4.04
CA ARG A 16 9.53 -4.43 2.91
C ARG A 16 10.85 -4.25 2.16
N VAL A 17 11.32 -3.02 2.03
CA VAL A 17 12.61 -2.70 1.39
C VAL A 17 13.77 -3.28 2.20
N GLN A 18 13.72 -3.20 3.53
CA GLN A 18 14.75 -3.79 4.40
C GLN A 18 14.80 -5.33 4.31
N CYS A 19 13.69 -5.97 3.93
CA CYS A 19 13.67 -7.41 3.64
C CYS A 19 14.25 -7.75 2.25
N CYS A 20 14.42 -6.79 1.35
CA CYS A 20 15.06 -6.99 0.05
C CYS A 20 16.59 -6.89 0.21
N GLY A 21 17.33 -7.96 -0.08
CA GLY A 21 18.79 -8.03 0.19
C GLY A 21 19.74 -7.16 -0.65
N ASP A 22 19.28 -6.06 -1.27
CA ASP A 22 20.10 -5.18 -2.14
C ASP A 22 20.46 -3.86 -1.44
N SER A 23 21.60 -3.85 -0.74
CA SER A 23 21.98 -2.79 0.22
C SER A 23 22.13 -1.39 -0.39
N GLU A 24 22.64 -1.25 -1.62
CA GLU A 24 22.84 0.08 -2.25
C GLU A 24 21.52 0.74 -2.64
N ARG A 25 20.55 -0.04 -3.13
CA ARG A 25 19.22 0.47 -3.52
C ARG A 25 18.35 0.77 -2.31
N ILE A 26 18.57 0.02 -1.22
CA ILE A 26 17.97 0.30 0.09
C ILE A 26 18.41 1.69 0.56
N GLU A 27 19.69 2.01 0.55
CA GLU A 27 20.19 3.31 1.04
C GLU A 27 19.59 4.51 0.28
N VAL A 28 19.51 4.43 -1.04
CA VAL A 28 18.88 5.48 -1.87
C VAL A 28 17.40 5.66 -1.52
N THR A 29 16.66 4.55 -1.41
CA THR A 29 15.23 4.59 -1.09
C THR A 29 15.00 5.10 0.34
N MET A 30 15.86 4.70 1.27
CA MET A 30 15.78 5.10 2.67
C MET A 30 16.06 6.59 2.84
N ALA A 31 17.08 7.13 2.16
CA ALA A 31 17.37 8.56 2.15
C ALA A 31 16.22 9.38 1.52
N GLU A 32 15.57 8.86 0.48
CA GLU A 32 14.41 9.53 -0.12
C GLU A 32 13.15 9.52 0.76
N LEU A 33 12.95 8.45 1.54
CA LEU A 33 11.84 8.31 2.48
C LEU A 33 12.05 9.16 3.75
N GLU A 34 13.28 9.55 4.05
CA GLU A 34 13.72 10.27 5.25
C GLU A 34 13.36 11.76 5.31
N ASP A 35 12.73 12.34 4.29
CA ASP A 35 12.29 13.74 4.38
C ASP A 35 11.17 13.95 5.45
N ALA A 36 11.61 14.61 6.53
CA ALA A 36 10.98 15.65 7.34
C ALA A 36 9.80 15.37 8.29
N GLU A 37 9.49 14.13 8.69
CA GLU A 37 8.51 13.89 9.77
C GLU A 37 8.99 12.89 10.82
N ALA A 38 10.18 13.17 11.35
CA ALA A 38 10.54 12.72 12.68
C ALA A 38 9.76 13.53 13.72
N GLN A 39 8.43 13.36 13.85
CA GLN A 39 7.67 13.65 15.08
C GLN A 39 6.18 13.24 14.98
N ALA A 40 5.89 11.94 15.03
CA ALA A 40 4.61 11.44 15.57
C ALA A 40 4.74 9.97 15.98
N CYS A 41 5.73 9.66 16.81
CA CYS A 41 5.85 8.33 17.44
C CYS A 41 4.81 8.19 18.57
N ASN A 42 3.52 8.34 18.24
CA ASN A 42 2.45 7.96 19.15
C ASN A 42 2.30 6.42 19.11
N SER A 43 1.92 5.81 20.24
CA SER A 43 1.80 4.35 20.36
C SER A 43 0.91 3.75 19.27
N ASN A 44 -0.11 4.50 18.85
CA ASN A 44 -1.10 4.07 17.85
C ASN A 44 -0.49 3.88 16.46
N THR A 45 0.38 4.79 16.01
CA THR A 45 1.03 4.68 14.69
C THR A 45 1.93 3.45 14.63
N LYS A 46 2.62 3.12 15.73
CA LYS A 46 3.40 1.87 15.81
C LYS A 46 2.53 0.64 15.66
N SER A 47 1.43 0.57 16.42
CA SER A 47 0.49 -0.55 16.31
C SER A 47 -0.14 -0.65 14.92
N LEU A 48 -0.42 0.48 14.26
CA LEU A 48 -0.93 0.52 12.89
C LEU A 48 0.10 0.00 11.89
N SER A 49 1.37 0.39 12.02
CA SER A 49 2.46 -0.13 11.19
C SER A 49 2.64 -1.63 11.39
N GLU A 50 2.59 -2.14 12.63
CA GLU A 50 2.67 -3.57 12.92
C GLU A 50 1.50 -4.36 12.31
N CYS A 51 0.31 -3.78 12.38
CA CYS A 51 -0.92 -4.28 11.78
C CYS A 51 -0.77 -4.39 10.25
N LEU A 52 -0.39 -3.31 9.57
CA LEU A 52 -0.13 -3.31 8.13
C LEU A 52 0.95 -4.33 7.74
N ARG A 53 2.01 -4.46 8.54
CA ARG A 53 3.05 -5.47 8.33
C ARG A 53 2.48 -6.88 8.36
N ARG A 54 1.66 -7.24 9.35
CA ARG A 54 1.07 -8.58 9.43
C ARG A 54 0.17 -8.91 8.24
N ILE A 55 -0.66 -7.98 7.76
CA ILE A 55 -1.41 -8.21 6.52
C ILE A 55 -0.45 -8.31 5.34
N GLY A 56 0.57 -7.46 5.25
CA GLY A 56 1.58 -7.54 4.21
C GLY A 56 2.21 -8.92 4.11
N ASP A 57 2.56 -9.52 5.26
CA ASP A 57 3.13 -10.87 5.35
C ASP A 57 2.16 -11.93 4.80
N GLU A 58 0.87 -11.86 5.17
CA GLU A 58 -0.16 -12.77 4.63
C GLU A 58 -0.37 -12.58 3.12
N LEU A 59 -0.37 -11.33 2.63
CA LEU A 59 -0.50 -11.03 1.20
C LEU A 59 0.71 -11.51 0.41
N ASP A 60 1.92 -11.41 0.98
CA ASP A 60 3.14 -11.96 0.40
C ASP A 60 3.07 -13.50 0.26
N GLY A 61 2.38 -14.18 1.17
CA GLY A 61 2.11 -15.62 1.09
C GLY A 61 1.11 -16.04 0.00
N ASN A 62 0.35 -15.10 -0.59
CA ASN A 62 -0.63 -15.42 -1.63
C ASN A 62 0.05 -15.53 -3.01
N THR A 63 0.27 -16.76 -3.47
CA THR A 63 1.01 -17.06 -4.71
C THR A 63 0.34 -16.51 -5.98
N GLU A 64 -1.00 -16.55 -6.05
CA GLU A 64 -1.74 -16.03 -7.20
C GLU A 64 -1.64 -14.50 -7.28
N LEU A 65 -1.71 -13.83 -6.14
CA LEU A 65 -1.50 -12.39 -6.05
C LEU A 65 -0.07 -12.02 -6.50
N GLN A 66 0.95 -12.72 -6.00
CA GLN A 66 2.34 -12.47 -6.41
C GLN A 66 2.50 -12.64 -7.93
N ARG A 67 1.94 -13.72 -8.49
CA ARG A 67 1.95 -14.00 -9.94
C ARG A 67 1.32 -12.86 -10.75
N MET A 68 0.21 -12.30 -10.28
CA MET A 68 -0.46 -11.18 -10.97
C MET A 68 0.37 -9.89 -10.90
N ILE A 69 1.00 -9.60 -9.76
CA ILE A 69 1.87 -8.42 -9.57
C ILE A 69 3.12 -8.49 -10.44
N GLU A 70 3.72 -9.67 -10.59
CA GLU A 70 4.87 -9.88 -11.47
C GLU A 70 4.54 -9.56 -12.94
N GLN A 71 3.31 -9.85 -13.37
CA GLN A 71 2.85 -9.61 -14.73
C GLN A 71 2.52 -8.14 -15.06
N VAL A 72 2.47 -7.27 -14.05
CA VAL A 72 2.21 -5.84 -14.26
C VAL A 72 3.36 -5.20 -15.04
N GLN A 73 3.08 -4.75 -16.28
CA GLN A 73 4.01 -3.94 -17.05
C GLN A 73 4.06 -2.53 -16.45
N MET A 74 5.26 -2.04 -16.10
CA MET A 74 5.41 -0.77 -15.37
C MET A 74 5.46 0.46 -16.26
N TYR A 75 4.93 0.41 -17.48
CA TYR A 75 5.03 1.52 -18.42
C TYR A 75 3.69 1.81 -19.11
N PRO A 76 3.07 2.99 -18.90
CA PRO A 76 3.44 4.03 -17.92
C PRO A 76 2.96 3.70 -16.48
N PRO A 77 3.80 3.85 -15.43
CA PRO A 77 3.51 3.35 -14.09
C PRO A 77 2.38 4.12 -13.37
N LYS A 78 2.22 5.41 -13.67
CA LYS A 78 1.13 6.23 -13.12
C LYS A 78 -0.24 5.71 -13.56
N GLU A 79 -0.41 5.48 -14.87
CA GLU A 79 -1.68 5.03 -15.42
C GLU A 79 -2.09 3.67 -14.87
N VAL A 80 -1.12 2.74 -14.79
CA VAL A 80 -1.32 1.43 -14.19
C VAL A 80 -1.76 1.56 -12.73
N PHE A 81 -1.10 2.44 -11.96
CA PHE A 81 -1.49 2.68 -10.57
C PHE A 81 -2.94 3.15 -10.45
N PHE A 82 -3.29 4.24 -11.13
CA PHE A 82 -4.63 4.84 -11.03
C PHE A 82 -5.72 3.93 -11.58
N ARG A 83 -5.45 3.15 -12.63
CA ARG A 83 -6.42 2.21 -13.22
C ARG A 83 -6.71 1.05 -12.27
N VAL A 84 -5.69 0.46 -11.67
CA VAL A 84 -5.88 -0.61 -10.67
C VAL A 84 -6.54 -0.06 -9.41
N ALA A 85 -6.15 1.13 -8.96
CA ALA A 85 -6.80 1.79 -7.82
C ALA A 85 -8.28 2.09 -8.10
N ALA A 86 -8.61 2.64 -9.26
CA ALA A 86 -10.01 2.87 -9.66
C ALA A 86 -10.83 1.57 -9.66
N GLU A 87 -10.26 0.48 -10.18
CA GLU A 87 -10.94 -0.82 -10.21
C GLU A 87 -11.19 -1.39 -8.81
N MET A 88 -10.27 -1.20 -7.86
CA MET A 88 -10.47 -1.65 -6.47
C MET A 88 -11.71 -1.04 -5.82
N PHE A 89 -12.12 0.16 -6.24
CA PHE A 89 -13.22 0.93 -5.67
C PHE A 89 -14.37 1.16 -6.67
N SER A 90 -14.40 0.42 -7.79
CA SER A 90 -15.33 0.65 -8.91
C SER A 90 -16.80 0.46 -8.55
N ASP A 91 -17.10 -0.41 -7.59
CA ASP A 91 -18.46 -0.67 -7.09
C ASP A 91 -18.94 0.35 -6.03
N GLY A 92 -18.12 1.36 -5.70
CA GLY A 92 -18.44 2.40 -4.70
C GLY A 92 -18.39 1.94 -3.24
N ALA A 93 -17.97 0.70 -2.95
CA ALA A 93 -17.81 0.21 -1.58
C ALA A 93 -16.43 0.56 -0.99
N PHE A 94 -16.42 0.98 0.27
CA PHE A 94 -15.19 1.32 0.99
C PHE A 94 -15.05 0.48 2.25
N ASN A 95 -13.89 -0.14 2.44
CA ASN A 95 -13.53 -0.89 3.63
C ASN A 95 -12.01 -0.93 3.80
N TRP A 96 -11.55 -1.26 5.00
CA TRP A 96 -10.13 -1.31 5.32
C TRP A 96 -9.35 -2.32 4.48
N GLY A 97 -9.96 -3.43 4.07
CA GLY A 97 -9.31 -4.41 3.18
C GLY A 97 -8.87 -3.78 1.85
N ARG A 98 -9.69 -2.91 1.25
CA ARG A 98 -9.33 -2.18 0.02
C ARG A 98 -8.26 -1.12 0.24
N VAL A 99 -8.34 -0.40 1.37
CA VAL A 99 -7.31 0.58 1.73
C VAL A 99 -5.95 -0.10 1.92
N VAL A 100 -5.93 -1.25 2.60
CA VAL A 100 -4.71 -2.04 2.78
C VAL A 100 -4.23 -2.64 1.46
N ALA A 101 -5.14 -3.13 0.60
CA ALA A 101 -4.79 -3.60 -0.74
C ALA A 101 -4.14 -2.50 -1.60
N LEU A 102 -4.62 -1.26 -1.52
CA LEU A 102 -4.04 -0.10 -2.19
C LEU A 102 -2.61 0.19 -1.68
N PHE A 103 -2.41 0.19 -0.35
CA PHE A 103 -1.08 0.36 0.27
C PHE A 103 -0.12 -0.76 -0.15
N TYR A 104 -0.61 -1.99 -0.16
CA TYR A 104 0.17 -3.15 -0.57
C TYR A 104 0.59 -3.08 -2.04
N PHE A 105 -0.35 -2.71 -2.91
CA PHE A 105 -0.06 -2.52 -4.33
C PHE A 105 0.95 -1.40 -4.57
N ALA A 106 0.78 -0.25 -3.91
CA ALA A 106 1.74 0.86 -3.95
C ALA A 106 3.15 0.41 -3.51
N CYS A 107 3.23 -0.36 -2.42
CA CYS A 107 4.50 -0.91 -1.94
C CYS A 107 5.15 -1.84 -2.97
N LYS A 108 4.38 -2.73 -3.60
CA LYS A 108 4.90 -3.65 -4.62
C LYS A 108 5.36 -2.92 -5.89
N LEU A 109 4.68 -1.85 -6.28
CA LEU A 109 5.15 -0.98 -7.36
C LEU A 109 6.46 -0.30 -6.96
N VAL A 110 6.58 0.21 -5.74
CA VAL A 110 7.84 0.78 -5.26
C VAL A 110 8.98 -0.23 -5.35
N LEU A 111 8.81 -1.44 -4.82
CA LEU A 111 9.84 -2.48 -4.86
C LEU A 111 10.25 -2.83 -6.29
N LYS A 112 9.30 -2.90 -7.22
CA LYS A 112 9.58 -3.25 -8.61
C LYS A 112 10.23 -2.07 -9.38
N VAL A 113 9.90 -0.82 -9.02
CA VAL A 113 10.60 0.39 -9.49
C VAL A 113 12.02 0.45 -8.96
N MET A 114 12.28 0.05 -7.70
CA MET A 114 13.64 -0.04 -7.15
C MET A 114 14.48 -1.06 -7.91
N CYS A 115 13.90 -2.17 -8.35
CA CYS A 115 14.60 -3.13 -9.21
C CYS A 115 14.91 -2.56 -10.60
N SER A 116 14.27 -1.46 -11.01
CA SER A 116 14.48 -0.78 -12.29
C SER A 116 15.45 0.42 -12.17
N LYS A 117 15.90 0.98 -13.31
CA LYS A 117 16.81 2.15 -13.35
C LYS A 117 16.10 3.50 -13.13
N LEU A 118 14.95 3.53 -12.45
CA LEU A 118 14.09 4.71 -12.31
C LEU A 118 13.79 5.08 -10.83
N PRO A 119 14.82 5.40 -10.01
CA PRO A 119 14.63 5.73 -8.60
C PRO A 119 13.72 6.96 -8.39
N GLU A 120 13.71 7.91 -9.34
CA GLU A 120 12.87 9.12 -9.29
C GLU A 120 11.35 8.83 -9.16
N LEU A 121 10.91 7.62 -9.56
CA LEU A 121 9.51 7.22 -9.46
C LEU A 121 9.08 6.84 -8.03
N LEU A 122 10.02 6.59 -7.10
CA LEU A 122 9.72 6.22 -5.71
C LEU A 122 8.81 7.24 -5.02
N ARG A 123 9.25 8.50 -5.01
CA ARG A 123 8.49 9.62 -4.45
C ARG A 123 7.13 9.80 -5.14
N THR A 124 7.07 9.49 -6.43
CA THR A 124 5.83 9.64 -7.21
C THR A 124 4.77 8.60 -6.85
N VAL A 125 5.12 7.34 -6.57
CA VAL A 125 4.13 6.32 -6.17
C VAL A 125 3.48 6.66 -4.84
N ILE A 126 4.26 7.15 -3.87
CA ILE A 126 3.74 7.62 -2.58
C ILE A 126 2.79 8.80 -2.81
N SER A 127 3.20 9.76 -3.66
CA SER A 127 2.35 10.91 -4.02
C SER A 127 1.04 10.46 -4.66
N TRP A 128 1.06 9.55 -5.63
CA TRP A 128 -0.16 9.05 -6.29
C TRP A 128 -1.08 8.34 -5.32
N THR A 129 -0.51 7.58 -4.38
CA THR A 129 -1.30 6.89 -3.35
C THR A 129 -2.02 7.90 -2.46
N MET A 130 -1.34 8.95 -2.03
CA MET A 130 -1.95 9.99 -1.20
C MET A 130 -2.93 10.87 -1.99
N GLU A 131 -2.65 11.15 -3.26
CA GLU A 131 -3.56 11.83 -4.21
C GLU A 131 -4.88 11.03 -4.32
N TYR A 132 -4.79 9.73 -4.59
CA TYR A 132 -5.96 8.87 -4.69
C TYR A 132 -6.75 8.80 -3.37
N ILE A 133 -6.06 8.69 -2.23
CA ILE A 133 -6.72 8.71 -0.91
C ILE A 133 -7.44 10.04 -0.71
N GLN A 134 -6.78 11.15 -0.99
CA GLN A 134 -7.33 12.48 -0.80
C GLN A 134 -8.60 12.70 -1.64
N GLU A 135 -8.60 12.25 -2.90
CA GLU A 135 -9.69 12.45 -3.84
C GLU A 135 -10.87 11.50 -3.63
N HIS A 136 -10.61 10.23 -3.24
CA HIS A 136 -11.64 9.19 -3.27
C HIS A 136 -11.94 8.53 -1.93
N VAL A 137 -10.98 8.45 -1.01
CA VAL A 137 -11.08 7.58 0.18
C VAL A 137 -11.13 8.39 1.48
N LEU A 138 -10.66 9.63 1.47
CA LEU A 138 -10.45 10.46 2.66
C LEU A 138 -11.72 10.66 3.48
N SER A 139 -12.85 10.96 2.81
CA SER A 139 -14.15 11.15 3.46
C SER A 139 -14.61 9.90 4.21
N TRP A 140 -14.36 8.72 3.64
CA TRP A 140 -14.67 7.46 4.29
C TRP A 140 -13.77 7.22 5.52
N ILE A 141 -12.46 7.47 5.42
CA ILE A 141 -11.54 7.34 6.57
C ILE A 141 -11.95 8.30 7.70
N GLN A 142 -12.38 9.51 7.37
CA GLN A 142 -12.94 10.46 8.34
C GLN A 142 -14.19 9.90 9.03
N ALA A 143 -15.10 9.30 8.27
CA ALA A 143 -16.31 8.68 8.82
C ALA A 143 -16.01 7.47 9.73
N GLN A 144 -14.87 6.78 9.54
CA GLN A 144 -14.39 5.74 10.44
C GLN A 144 -13.70 6.26 11.71
N GLY A 145 -13.62 7.59 11.90
CA GLY A 145 -12.94 8.21 13.03
C GLY A 145 -11.42 8.32 12.88
N GLY A 146 -10.89 8.13 11.67
CA GLY A 146 -9.45 8.17 11.39
C GLY A 146 -8.84 6.80 11.13
N TRP A 147 -7.50 6.73 11.21
CA TRP A 147 -6.75 5.49 10.95
C TRP A 147 -6.87 4.49 12.10
N GLU A 148 -7.20 4.96 13.29
CA GLU A 148 -7.45 4.16 14.49
C GLU A 148 -8.56 3.13 14.28
N GLY A 149 -9.51 3.41 13.37
CA GLY A 149 -10.51 2.44 12.95
C GLY A 149 -9.88 1.14 12.44
N LEU A 150 -8.76 1.20 11.72
CA LEU A 150 -8.04 0.01 11.24
C LEU A 150 -7.62 -0.91 12.40
N LEU A 151 -7.16 -0.35 13.53
CA LEU A 151 -6.79 -1.13 14.72
C LEU A 151 -8.00 -1.85 15.33
N SER A 152 -9.16 -1.18 15.36
CA SER A 152 -10.40 -1.78 15.89
C SER A 152 -10.83 -2.99 15.07
N PHE A 153 -10.66 -2.96 13.74
CA PHE A 153 -10.94 -4.11 12.87
C PHE A 153 -9.86 -5.20 12.93
N PHE A 154 -8.63 -4.86 13.34
CA PHE A 154 -7.53 -5.81 13.50
C PHE A 154 -7.48 -6.53 14.84
N GLY A 155 -8.01 -5.89 15.89
CA GLY A 155 -8.03 -6.46 17.24
C GLY A 155 -8.93 -7.69 17.38
N THR A 156 -9.69 -8.05 16.34
CA THR A 156 -10.54 -9.23 16.29
C THR A 156 -9.83 -10.39 15.57
N PRO A 157 -10.19 -11.66 15.87
CA PRO A 157 -9.61 -12.83 15.18
C PRO A 157 -9.90 -12.89 13.66
N THR A 158 -10.65 -11.93 13.12
CA THR A 158 -11.04 -11.86 11.70
C THR A 158 -10.06 -11.10 10.81
N TRP A 159 -8.92 -10.63 11.32
CA TRP A 159 -7.94 -9.90 10.51
C TRP A 159 -7.41 -10.72 9.32
N GLN A 160 -7.34 -12.05 9.43
CA GLN A 160 -7.01 -12.94 8.31
C GLN A 160 -8.04 -12.84 7.18
N THR A 161 -9.32 -12.69 7.52
CA THR A 161 -10.39 -12.44 6.53
C THR A 161 -10.16 -11.14 5.78
N ILE A 162 -9.61 -10.11 6.44
CA ILE A 162 -9.23 -8.85 5.79
C ILE A 162 -8.09 -9.08 4.80
N ALA A 163 -7.07 -9.87 5.17
CA ALA A 163 -5.97 -10.21 4.27
C ALA A 163 -6.47 -11.00 3.04
N VAL A 164 -7.32 -12.01 3.24
CA VAL A 164 -7.92 -12.79 2.15
C VAL A 164 -8.78 -11.90 1.25
N PHE A 165 -9.59 -11.03 1.82
CA PHE A 165 -10.41 -10.09 1.07
C PHE A 165 -9.56 -9.09 0.27
N ALA A 166 -8.53 -8.53 0.89
CA ALA A 166 -7.58 -7.62 0.25
C ALA A 166 -6.88 -8.29 -0.94
N ALA A 167 -6.40 -9.54 -0.75
CA ALA A 167 -5.82 -10.33 -1.84
C ALA A 167 -6.82 -10.56 -2.97
N GLY A 168 -8.06 -10.92 -2.64
CA GLY A 168 -9.12 -11.15 -3.61
C GLY A 168 -9.44 -9.91 -4.45
N VAL A 169 -9.65 -8.76 -3.79
CA VAL A 169 -9.94 -7.49 -4.49
C VAL A 169 -8.79 -7.06 -5.38
N LEU A 170 -7.54 -7.12 -4.87
CA LEU A 170 -6.38 -6.73 -5.66
C LEU A 170 -6.17 -7.67 -6.85
N THR A 171 -6.29 -8.99 -6.64
CA THR A 171 -6.19 -9.97 -7.72
C THR A 171 -7.25 -9.71 -8.79
N ALA A 172 -8.51 -9.51 -8.40
CA ALA A 172 -9.59 -9.18 -9.33
C ALA A 172 -9.28 -7.89 -10.11
N SER A 173 -8.86 -6.83 -9.42
CA SER A 173 -8.51 -5.55 -10.04
C SER A 173 -7.39 -5.68 -11.06
N LEU A 174 -6.34 -6.46 -10.74
CA LEU A 174 -5.23 -6.75 -11.64
C LEU A 174 -5.68 -7.59 -12.85
N THR A 175 -6.60 -8.53 -12.67
CA THR A 175 -7.14 -9.31 -13.79
C THR A 175 -7.95 -8.46 -14.76
N PHE A 176 -8.84 -7.59 -14.26
CA PHE A 176 -9.61 -6.65 -15.08
C PHE A 176 -8.70 -5.66 -15.80
N TRP A 177 -7.72 -5.10 -15.09
CA TRP A 177 -6.71 -4.21 -15.69
C TRP A 177 -5.99 -4.89 -16.85
N LYS A 178 -5.62 -6.17 -16.72
CA LYS A 178 -4.92 -6.93 -17.76
C LYS A 178 -5.79 -7.24 -18.98
N MET A 179 -7.10 -7.41 -18.78
CA MET A 179 -8.06 -7.74 -19.85
C MET A 179 -8.54 -6.53 -20.63
N SER A 180 -8.36 -5.32 -20.09
CA SER A 180 -8.86 -4.07 -20.63
C SER A 180 -7.76 -3.26 -21.31
#